data_AF-A0A7C7EAL0-F1
#
_entry.id   AF-A0A7C7EAL0-F1
#
_cell.length_a   1.000
_cell.length_b   1.000
_cell.length_c   1.000
_cell.angle_alpha   90.00
_cell.angle_beta   90.00
_cell.angle_gamma   90.00
#
_symmetry.space_group_name_H-M   'P 1'
#
loop_
_entity.id
_entity.type
_entity.pdbx_description
1 polymer ?
#
loop_
_entity_poly.entity_id
_entity_poly.type
_entity_poly.pdbx_seq_one_letter_code
_entity_poly.pdbx_strand_id
1 'polypeptide(L)' 'VLEAVIKMNPKKIVYVSCNPSTLARDLRYLEDNGYKTMEVQPVDMFPYTHHVESVALVLPSIF' A
#
# COMPACT_ATOMS: atom_id res chain seq x y z
N VAL A 1 -10.06 0.16 9.31
CA VAL A 1 -9.05 1.21 9.08
C VAL A 1 -9.10 1.75 7.66
N LEU A 2 -8.99 0.91 6.62
CA LEU A 2 -9.02 1.37 5.22
C LEU A 2 -10.25 2.21 4.87
N GLU A 3 -11.44 1.84 5.35
CA GLU A 3 -12.65 2.67 5.19
C GLU A 3 -12.49 4.11 5.69
N ALA A 4 -11.79 4.31 6.82
CA ALA A 4 -11.53 5.65 7.35
C ALA A 4 -10.54 6.41 6.46
N VAL A 5 -9.55 5.72 5.88
CA VAL A 5 -8.62 6.30 4.91
C VAL A 5 -9.38 6.77 3.66
N ILE A 6 -10.28 5.94 3.13
CA ILE A 6 -11.15 6.31 2.00
C ILE A 6 -12.00 7.54 2.34
N LYS A 7 -12.64 7.57 3.52
CA LYS A 7 -13.45 8.72 3.98
C LYS A 7 -12.64 10.00 4.14
N MET A 8 -11.38 9.90 4.56
CA MET A 8 -10.47 11.05 4.69
C MET A 8 -10.03 11.59 3.32
N ASN A 9 -10.10 10.78 2.27
CA ASN A 9 -9.71 11.10 0.90
C ASN A 9 -8.33 11.80 0.77
N PRO A 10 -7.25 11.22 1.32
CA PRO A 10 -5.91 11.78 1.19
C PRO A 10 -5.45 11.83 -0.28
N LYS A 11 -4.67 12.85 -0.61
CA LYS A 11 -4.02 13.00 -1.93
C LYS A 11 -2.86 12.03 -2.15
N LYS A 12 -2.35 11.41 -1.10
CA LYS A 12 -1.22 10.48 -1.14
C LYS A 12 -1.28 9.55 0.06
N ILE A 13 -1.07 8.26 -0.17
CA ILE A 13 -0.92 7.24 0.86
C ILE A 13 0.43 6.57 0.66
N VAL A 14 1.21 6.49 1.74
CA VAL A 14 2.42 5.65 1.82
C VAL A 14 2.07 4.48 2.71
N TYR A 15 1.96 3.29 2.12
CA TYR A 15 1.59 2.06 2.83
C TYR A 15 2.86 1.25 3.09
N VAL A 16 3.18 0.99 4.35
CA VAL A 16 4.30 0.12 4.76
C VAL A 16 3.75 -1.20 5.27
N SER A 17 4.30 -2.33 4.81
CA SER A 17 3.87 -3.66 5.24
C SER A 17 4.99 -4.68 5.24
N CYS A 18 4.99 -5.54 6.26
CA CYS A 18 5.88 -6.69 6.40
C CYS A 18 5.36 -7.97 5.73
N ASN A 19 4.15 -7.92 5.16
CA ASN A 19 3.49 -9.06 4.54
C ASN A 19 2.94 -8.68 3.15
N PRO A 20 3.62 -9.09 2.06
CA PRO A 20 3.22 -8.78 0.69
C PRO A 20 1.81 -9.25 0.33
N SER A 21 1.34 -10.37 0.88
CA SER A 21 0.02 -10.93 0.55
C SER A 21 -1.10 -10.08 1.11
N THR A 22 -1.00 -9.64 2.37
CA THR A 22 -2.00 -8.73 2.95
C THR A 22 -1.90 -7.33 2.36
N LEU A 23 -0.69 -6.86 2.02
CA LEU A 23 -0.50 -5.61 1.29
C LEU A 23 -1.26 -5.64 -0.04
N ALA A 24 -1.08 -6.68 -0.86
CA ALA A 24 -1.75 -6.80 -2.15
C ALA A 24 -3.29 -6.77 -2.04
N ARG A 25 -3.85 -7.45 -1.02
CA ARG A 25 -5.29 -7.42 -0.74
C ARG A 25 -5.77 -6.01 -0.40
N ASP A 26 -5.04 -5.31 0.45
CA ASP A 26 -5.41 -3.97 0.90
C ASP A 26 -5.24 -2.93 -0.23
N LEU A 27 -4.21 -3.05 -1.06
CA LEU A 27 -4.03 -2.25 -2.27
C LEU A 27 -5.18 -2.45 -3.24
N ARG A 28 -5.63 -3.69 -3.46
CA ARG A 28 -6.80 -3.96 -4.28
C ARG A 28 -8.07 -3.28 -3.74
N TYR A 29 -8.28 -3.33 -2.42
CA TYR A 29 -9.38 -2.63 -1.79
C TYR A 29 -9.32 -1.11 -2.01
N LEU A 30 -8.12 -0.51 -1.91
CA LEU A 30 -7.94 0.91 -2.20
C LEU A 30 -8.20 1.22 -3.68
N GLU A 31 -7.78 0.34 -4.59
CA GLU A 31 -8.01 0.48 -6.03
C GLU A 31 -9.49 0.45 -6.40
N ASP A 32 -10.23 -0.51 -5.84
CA ASP A 32 -11.68 -0.60 -6.01
C ASP A 32 -12.42 0.66 -5.47
N ASN A 33 -11.76 1.44 -4.60
CA ASN A 33 -12.28 2.68 -4.01
C ASN A 33 -11.65 3.96 -4.59
N GLY A 34 -11.12 3.91 -5.82
CA GLY A 34 -10.71 5.11 -6.56
C GLY A 34 -9.28 5.57 -6.29
N TYR A 35 -8.43 4.69 -5.76
CA TYR A 35 -6.98 4.88 -5.71
C TYR A 35 -6.26 4.05 -6.77
N LYS A 36 -4.98 4.30 -6.94
CA LYS A 36 -4.09 3.56 -7.84
C LYS A 36 -2.74 3.36 -7.17
N THR A 37 -2.25 2.13 -7.21
CA THR A 37 -0.88 1.81 -6.82
C THR A 37 0.07 2.32 -7.90
N MET A 38 1.00 3.20 -7.52
CA MET A 38 1.94 3.83 -8.44
C MET A 38 3.30 3.15 -8.43
N GLU A 39 3.78 2.78 -7.25
CA GLU A 39 5.10 2.20 -7.04
C GLU A 39 5.07 1.29 -5.82
N VAL A 40 5.86 0.22 -5.85
CA VAL A 40 6.11 -0.65 -4.70
C VAL A 40 7.61 -0.92 -4.62
N GLN A 41 8.20 -0.59 -3.47
CA GLN A 41 9.62 -0.82 -3.17
C GLN A 41 9.74 -1.85 -2.04
N PRO A 42 10.17 -3.09 -2.34
CA PRO A 42 10.60 -4.04 -1.32
C PRO A 42 11.88 -3.56 -0.65
N VAL A 43 12.01 -3.79 0.65
CA VAL A 43 13.16 -3.41 1.48
C VAL A 43 13.57 -4.60 2.32
N ASP A 44 14.83 -5.01 2.19
CA ASP A 44 15.43 -6.00 3.08
C ASP A 44 15.85 -5.32 4.39
N MET A 45 14.91 -5.26 5.34
CA MET A 45 15.19 -4.80 6.71
C MET A 45 15.75 -5.92 7.61
N PHE A 46 15.64 -7.18 7.19
CA PHE A 46 16.02 -8.34 7.98
C PHE A 46 16.84 -9.34 7.14
N PRO A 47 18.11 -9.01 6.84
CA PRO A 47 18.95 -9.86 6.01
C PRO A 47 19.07 -11.28 6.56
N TYR A 48 19.16 -12.25 5.66
CA TYR A 48 19.22 -13.69 5.97
C TYR A 48 17.97 -14.26 6.64
N THR A 49 16.84 -13.54 6.57
CA THR A 49 15.53 -14.06 6.96
C THR A 49 14.61 -14.19 5.74
N HIS A 50 13.41 -14.73 5.96
CA HIS A 50 12.37 -14.77 4.93
C HIS A 50 11.51 -13.49 4.92
N HIS A 51 11.74 -12.56 5.85
CA HIS A 51 10.94 -11.35 5.96
C HIS A 51 11.30 -10.36 4.86
N VAL A 52 10.30 -9.64 4.36
CA VAL A 52 10.47 -8.53 3.44
C VAL A 52 9.51 -7.42 3.84
N GLU A 53 10.04 -6.22 4.04
CA GLU A 53 9.22 -5.02 4.18
C GLU A 53 8.93 -4.47 2.79
N SER A 54 7.76 -3.86 2.62
CA SER A 54 7.36 -3.28 1.34
C SER A 54 6.73 -1.93 1.59
N VAL A 55 7.14 -0.94 0.79
CA VAL A 55 6.57 0.41 0.79
C VAL A 55 5.84 0.64 -0.51
N ALA A 56 4.54 0.91 -0.46
CA ALA A 56 3.73 1.23 -1.63
C ALA A 56 3.32 2.70 -1.65
N LEU A 57 3.51 3.35 -2.80
CA LEU A 57 2.97 4.67 -3.08
C LEU A 57 1.61 4.52 -3.76
N VAL A 58 0.57 5.10 -3.16
CA VAL A 58 -0.80 5.03 -3.66
C VAL A 58 -1.37 6.45 -3.79
N LEU A 59 -1.94 6.77 -4.96
CA LEU A 59 -2.51 8.08 -5.29
C LEU A 59 -3.98 7.94 -5.74
N PRO A 60 -4.82 8.97 -5.62
CA PRO A 60 -6.17 8.94 -6.20
C PRO A 60 -6.11 8.74 -7.72
N SER A 61 -7.02 7.95 -8.27
CA SER A 61 -7.05 7.59 -9.71
C SER A 61 -7.47 8.72 -10.65
N ILE A 62 -7.85 9.89 -10.13
CA ILE A 62 -8.40 11.02 -10.90
C ILE A 62 -7.29 12.07 -11.22
N PHE A 63 -6.01 11.69 -11.16
CA PHE A 63 -4.89 12.54 -11.55
C PHE A 63 -4.06 11.93 -12.68
#